data_AF-A0A3N5WZP5-F1
#
_entry.id   AF-A0A3N5WZP5-F1
#
_cell.length_a   1.000
_cell.length_b   1.000
_cell.length_c   1.000
_cell.angle_alpha   90.00
_cell.angle_beta   90.00
_cell.angle_gamma   90.00
#
_symmetry.space_group_name_H-M   'P 1'
#
loop_
_entity.id
_entity.type
_entity.pdbx_description
1 polymer ?
#
loop_
_entity_poly.entity_id
_entity_poly.type
_entity_poly.pdbx_seq_one_letter_code
_entity_poly.pdbx_strand_id
1 'polypeptide(L)' 'MSIPHIGMKADEVLKMAGRSAEDATEDPTWIGRDEHGWIVVWHYADCVVILHRRMGCYRVREVHEVAR' A
#
# COMPACT_ATOMS: atom_id res chain seq x y z
N MET A 1 2.04 10.20 11.83
CA MET A 1 1.14 10.14 10.66
C MET A 1 0.19 8.97 10.87
N SER A 2 -1.01 9.01 10.30
CA SER A 2 -1.92 7.85 10.38
C SER A 2 -1.39 6.71 9.51
N ILE A 3 -1.32 5.51 10.09
CA ILE A 3 -0.83 4.31 9.40
C ILE A 3 -2.04 3.63 8.74
N PRO A 4 -1.96 3.23 7.46
CA PRO A 4 -3.02 2.47 6.81
C PRO A 4 -3.34 1.18 7.60
N HIS A 5 -4.59 0.74 7.55
CA HIS A 5 -5.01 -0.48 8.22
C HIS A 5 -5.37 -1.57 7.21
N ILE A 6 -5.19 -2.84 7.61
CA ILE A 6 -5.54 -4.00 6.77
C ILE A 6 -7.01 -3.93 6.34
N GLY A 7 -7.27 -4.18 5.05
CA GLY A 7 -8.58 -4.15 4.42
C GLY A 7 -8.98 -2.80 3.83
N MET A 8 -8.26 -1.71 4.15
CA MET A 8 -8.47 -0.39 3.57
C MET A 8 -8.30 -0.42 2.04
N LYS A 9 -9.14 0.30 1.30
CA LYS A 9 -9.01 0.39 -0.17
C LYS A 9 -7.81 1.25 -0.53
N ALA A 10 -7.10 0.90 -1.61
CA ALA A 10 -5.97 1.68 -2.11
C ALA A 10 -6.34 3.16 -2.35
N ASP A 11 -7.53 3.43 -2.90
CA ASP A 11 -8.03 4.79 -3.11
C ASP A 11 -8.19 5.60 -1.81
N GLU A 12 -8.56 4.93 -0.72
CA GLU A 12 -8.65 5.57 0.61
C GLU A 12 -7.27 5.81 1.20
N VAL A 13 -6.31 4.92 0.96
CA VAL A 13 -4.89 5.12 1.34
C VAL A 13 -4.34 6.37 0.65
N LEU A 14 -4.57 6.52 -0.66
CA LEU A 14 -4.06 7.66 -1.44
C LEU A 14 -4.67 9.02 -1.01
N LYS A 15 -5.84 9.01 -0.36
CA LYS A 15 -6.47 10.21 0.21
C LYS A 15 -5.93 10.58 1.60
N MET A 16 -5.16 9.70 2.25
CA MET A 16 -4.56 10.00 3.55
C MET A 16 -3.42 11.02 3.38
N ALA A 17 -3.30 11.95 4.34
CA ALA A 17 -2.21 12.91 4.35
C ALA A 17 -0.85 12.21 4.44
N GLY A 18 0.07 12.53 3.52
CA GLY A 18 1.41 11.91 3.44
C GLY A 18 1.43 10.52 2.82
N ARG A 19 0.38 10.15 2.07
CA ARG A 19 0.24 8.84 1.40
C ARG A 19 -0.07 8.96 -0.08
N SER A 20 0.09 10.15 -0.66
CA SER A 20 -0.14 10.35 -2.09
C SER A 20 0.93 9.61 -2.91
N ALA A 21 0.72 9.56 -4.23
CA ALA A 21 1.73 9.04 -5.14
C ALA A 21 3.07 9.78 -5.05
N GLU A 22 3.02 11.08 -4.73
CA GLU A 22 4.19 11.96 -4.65
C GLU A 22 4.97 11.79 -3.33
N ASP A 23 4.30 11.29 -2.28
CA ASP A 23 4.91 11.01 -0.97
C ASP A 23 5.62 9.65 -0.93
N ALA A 24 5.44 8.82 -1.97
CA ALA A 24 6.11 7.54 -2.05
C ALA A 24 7.63 7.76 -2.14
N THR A 25 8.38 7.05 -1.30
CA THR A 25 9.85 7.12 -1.32
C THR A 25 10.45 6.34 -2.47
N GLU A 26 9.70 5.38 -3.00
CA GLU A 26 10.05 4.59 -4.17
C GLU A 26 8.78 4.36 -5.00
N ASP A 27 8.92 4.37 -6.33
CA ASP A 27 7.90 3.82 -7.22
C ASP A 27 7.55 2.39 -6.80
N PRO A 28 6.32 1.90 -7.04
CA PRO A 28 5.90 0.58 -6.60
C PRO A 28 6.86 -0.49 -7.15
N THR A 29 7.76 -0.93 -6.27
CA THR A 29 8.98 -1.66 -6.62
C THR A 29 8.68 -3.11 -6.99
N TRP A 30 7.47 -3.57 -6.67
CA TRP A 30 7.03 -4.92 -7.00
C TRP A 30 5.55 -4.95 -7.39
N ILE A 31 5.32 -5.39 -8.63
CA ILE A 31 4.02 -5.79 -9.14
C ILE A 31 4.09 -7.31 -9.37
N GLY A 32 3.56 -8.07 -8.42
CA GLY A 32 3.56 -9.52 -8.43
C GLY A 32 2.19 -10.12 -8.65
N ARG A 33 2.12 -11.45 -8.75
CA ARG A 33 0.85 -12.17 -8.78
C ARG A 33 0.90 -13.41 -7.89
N ASP A 34 -0.10 -13.58 -7.05
CA ASP A 34 -0.33 -14.79 -6.25
C ASP A 34 -1.65 -15.47 -6.66
N GLU A 35 -2.04 -16.49 -5.88
CA GLU A 35 -3.31 -17.20 -6.02
C GLU A 35 -4.55 -16.30 -5.82
N HIS A 36 -4.37 -15.11 -5.24
CA HIS A 36 -5.44 -14.15 -4.94
C HIS A 36 -5.48 -12.97 -5.91
N GLY A 37 -4.46 -12.79 -6.75
CA GLY A 37 -4.44 -11.79 -7.82
C GLY A 37 -3.16 -11.00 -7.85
N TRP A 38 -3.26 -9.74 -8.24
CA TRP A 38 -2.11 -8.85 -8.34
C TRP A 38 -1.74 -8.27 -6.98
N ILE A 39 -0.44 -8.17 -6.73
CA ILE A 39 0.13 -7.58 -5.52
C ILE A 39 0.90 -6.34 -5.94
N VAL A 40 0.74 -5.25 -5.19
CA VAL A 40 1.49 -4.02 -5.38
C VAL A 40 2.08 -3.59 -4.05
N VAL A 41 3.39 -3.35 -4.00
CA VAL A 41 4.07 -2.86 -2.81
C VAL A 41 4.35 -1.38 -2.96
N TRP A 42 3.96 -0.59 -1.97
CA TRP A 42 4.16 0.85 -1.89
C TRP A 42 5.06 1.19 -0.72
N HIS A 43 6.09 2.01 -0.96
CA HIS A 43 7.04 2.44 0.06
C HIS A 43 6.81 3.91 0.39
N TYR A 44 6.63 4.20 1.66
CA TYR A 44 6.56 5.55 2.22
C TYR A 44 7.64 5.74 3.27
N ALA A 45 7.88 6.99 3.67
CA ALA A 45 8.96 7.35 4.59
C ALA A 45 8.86 6.70 5.99
N ASP A 46 7.68 6.27 6.41
CA ASP A 46 7.40 5.67 7.72
C ASP A 46 6.80 4.26 7.65
N CYS A 47 6.34 3.79 6.50
CA CYS A 47 5.81 2.43 6.36
C CYS A 47 5.84 1.90 4.92
N VAL A 48 5.75 0.58 4.80
CA VAL A 48 5.54 -0.15 3.55
C VAL A 48 4.14 -0.73 3.54
N VAL A 49 3.39 -0.49 2.48
CA VAL A 49 2.01 -0.94 2.31
C VAL A 49 1.96 -1.97 1.19
N ILE A 50 1.48 -3.17 1.49
CA ILE A 50 1.28 -4.23 0.50
C ILE A 50 -0.20 -4.30 0.15
N LEU A 51 -0.53 -4.11 -1.12
CA LEU A 51 -1.89 -4.10 -1.65
C LEU A 51 -2.17 -5.39 -2.43
N HIS A 52 -3.28 -6.05 -2.17
CA HIS A 52 -3.77 -7.19 -2.97
C HIS A 52 -5.04 -6.83 -3.72
N ARG A 53 -5.15 -7.31 -4.97
CA ARG A 53 -6.37 -7.17 -5.77
C ARG A 53 -7.41 -8.19 -5.32
N ARG A 54 -8.48 -7.73 -4.66
CA ARG A 54 -9.61 -8.55 -4.23
C ARG A 54 -10.93 -7.96 -4.73
N MET A 55 -11.77 -8.78 -5.37
CA MET A 55 -13.09 -8.38 -5.86
C MET A 55 -13.05 -7.11 -6.74
N GLY A 56 -12.07 -7.03 -7.65
CA GLY A 56 -11.93 -5.90 -8.59
C GLY A 56 -11.26 -4.63 -8.05
N CYS A 57 -10.89 -4.57 -6.77
CA CYS A 57 -10.19 -3.42 -6.18
C CYS A 57 -8.93 -3.83 -5.40
N TYR A 58 -7.95 -2.93 -5.29
CA TYR A 58 -6.78 -3.14 -4.42
C TYR A 58 -7.11 -2.77 -2.98
N ARG A 59 -6.68 -3.61 -2.05
CA ARG A 59 -6.83 -3.39 -0.60
C ARG A 59 -5.55 -3.70 0.13
N VAL A 60 -5.30 -2.96 1.21
CA VAL A 60 -4.18 -3.18 2.12
C VAL A 60 -4.28 -4.59 2.68
N ARG A 61 -3.25 -5.39 2.43
CA ARG A 61 -3.10 -6.74 2.96
C ARG A 61 -2.18 -6.73 4.17
N GLU A 62 -1.07 -6.02 4.07
CA GLU A 62 -0.04 -5.90 5.10
C GLU A 62 0.47 -4.46 5.16
N VAL A 63 0.93 -4.08 6.36
CA VAL A 63 1.62 -2.81 6.59
C VAL A 63 2.81 -3.10 7.49
N HIS A 64 3.99 -2.71 7.04
CA HIS A 64 5.23 -2.85 7.80
C HIS A 64 5.71 -1.45 8.18
N GLU A 65 5.82 -1.17 9.47
CA GLU A 65 6.41 0.08 9.94
C GLU A 65 7.91 0.08 9.64
N VAL A 66 8.42 1.18 9.10
CA VAL A 66 9.85 1.37 8.91
C VAL A 66 10.37 1.99 10.21
N ALA A 67 11.08 1.19 11.01
CA ALA A 67 11.74 1.69 12.20
C ALA A 67 12.76 2.76 11.80
N ARG A 68 12.64 3.95 12.37
CA ARG A 68 13.61 5.04 12.24
C ARG A 68 14.88 4.76 13.04
#